data_AF-A0A371BFY9-F1
#
_entry.id   AF-A0A371BFY9-F1
#
_cell.length_a   1.000
_cell.length_b   1.000
_cell.length_c   1.000
_cell.angle_alpha   90.00
_cell.angle_beta   90.00
_cell.angle_gamma   90.00
#
_symmetry.space_group_name_H-M   'P 1'
#
loop_
_entity.id
_entity.type
_entity.pdbx_description
1 polymer ?
#
loop_
_entity_poly.entity_id
_entity_poly.type
_entity_poly.pdbx_seq_one_letter_code
_entity_poly.pdbx_strand_id
1 'polypeptide(L)'
;MFDIASGELLLVALVALLVIGPKDLPRVLRYVGQWVGKARRMASHFRSGIDEMVRQSELEELEKKWAEDNARIMREHPPVREYDSLPPPDAASKPTDPIDPKAEPLP
;
A
#
# COMPACT_ATOMS: atom_id res chain seq x y z
N MET A 1 21.86 -25.60 -14.56
CA MET A 1 21.46 -26.86 -13.88
C MET A 1 20.03 -27.32 -14.26
N PHE A 2 19.34 -26.64 -15.17
CA PHE A 2 18.19 -27.17 -15.91
C PHE A 2 18.44 -26.88 -17.39
N ASP A 3 19.25 -27.72 -18.03
CA ASP A 3 19.44 -27.66 -19.47
C ASP A 3 18.47 -28.65 -20.10
N ILE A 4 17.16 -28.41 -19.88
CA ILE A 4 16.12 -29.18 -20.56
C ILE A 4 16.13 -28.72 -22.00
N ALA A 5 17.02 -29.33 -22.77
CA ALA A 5 17.09 -29.12 -24.20
C ALA A 5 15.74 -29.52 -24.80
N SER A 6 15.36 -28.87 -25.90
CA SER A 6 14.09 -29.11 -26.60
C SER A 6 13.82 -30.60 -26.87
N GLY A 7 14.89 -31.39 -27.05
CA GLY A 7 14.81 -32.84 -27.25
C GLY A 7 14.41 -33.64 -25.99
N GLU A 8 14.88 -33.26 -24.81
CA GLU A 8 14.52 -33.94 -23.55
C GLU A 8 13.05 -33.74 -23.22
N LEU A 9 12.54 -32.52 -23.43
CA LEU A 9 11.13 -32.22 -23.23
C LEU A 9 10.23 -33.02 -24.20
N LEU A 10 10.67 -33.18 -25.45
CA LEU A 10 9.96 -33.98 -26.45
C LEU A 10 9.97 -35.47 -26.10
N LEU A 11 11.10 -36.00 -25.60
CA LEU A 11 11.19 -37.39 -25.12
C LEU A 11 10.22 -37.63 -23.96
N VAL A 12 10.19 -36.73 -22.97
CA VAL A 12 9.25 -36.83 -21.83
C VAL A 12 7.80 -36.76 -22.32
N ALA A 13 7.48 -35.87 -23.26
CA ALA A 13 6.14 -35.79 -23.85
C ALA A 13 5.74 -37.08 -24.56
N LEU A 14 6.66 -37.71 -25.30
CA LEU A 14 6.42 -38.98 -25.98
C LEU A 14 6.19 -40.12 -24.98
N VAL A 15 7.01 -40.22 -23.93
CA VAL A 15 6.84 -41.20 -22.86
C VAL A 15 5.52 -40.98 -22.13
N ALA A 16 5.15 -39.74 -21.81
CA ALA A 16 3.88 -39.42 -21.18
C ALA A 16 2.68 -39.84 -22.06
N LEU A 17 2.76 -39.63 -23.38
CA LEU A 17 1.75 -40.09 -24.34
C LEU A 17 1.66 -41.62 -24.40
N LEU A 18 2.76 -42.35 -24.26
CA LEU A 18 2.78 -43.81 -24.23
C LEU A 18 2.17 -44.36 -22.94
N VAL A 19 2.54 -43.79 -21.78
CA VAL A 19 2.12 -44.28 -20.47
C VAL A 19 0.66 -43.92 -20.17
N ILE A 20 0.28 -42.67 -20.39
CA ILE A 20 -1.06 -42.16 -20.09
C ILE A 20 -2.00 -42.44 -21.27
N GLY A 21 -1.49 -42.42 -22.50
CA GLY A 21 -2.29 -42.48 -23.71
C GLY A 21 -2.65 -41.09 -24.25
N PRO A 22 -2.64 -40.88 -25.59
CA PRO A 22 -2.94 -39.58 -26.20
C PRO A 22 -4.39 -39.11 -25.97
N LYS A 23 -5.32 -40.03 -25.71
CA LYS A 23 -6.73 -39.71 -25.45
C LYS A 23 -6.98 -39.23 -24.02
N ASP A 24 -6.16 -39.70 -23.07
CA ASP A 24 -6.32 -39.39 -21.65
C ASP A 24 -5.47 -38.19 -21.21
N LEU A 25 -4.36 -37.91 -21.91
CA LEU A 25 -3.54 -36.72 -21.71
C LEU A 25 -4.35 -35.39 -21.67
N PRO A 26 -5.27 -35.08 -22.60
CA PRO A 26 -6.08 -33.86 -22.54
C PRO A 26 -7.05 -33.83 -21.35
N ARG A 27 -7.44 -35.00 -20.82
CA ARG A 27 -8.26 -35.08 -19.60
C ARG A 27 -7.40 -34.81 -18.36
N VAL A 28 -6.20 -35.39 -18.27
CA VAL A 28 -5.24 -35.16 -17.18
C VAL A 28 -4.79 -33.69 -17.13
N LEU A 29 -4.45 -33.10 -18.26
CA LEU A 29 -4.09 -31.67 -18.36
C LEU A 29 -5.20 -30.77 -17.82
N ARG A 30 -6.46 -31.09 -18.08
CA ARG A 30 -7.60 -30.34 -17.52
C ARG A 30 -7.67 -30.47 -16.00
N TYR A 31 -7.49 -31.67 -15.44
CA TYR A 31 -7.49 -31.87 -13.99
C TYR A 31 -6.35 -31.12 -13.30
N VAL A 32 -5.13 -31.27 -13.82
CA VAL A 32 -3.95 -30.56 -13.32
C VAL A 32 -4.13 -29.05 -13.45
N GLY A 33 -4.60 -28.57 -14.60
CA GLY A 33 -4.85 -27.15 -14.85
C GLY A 33 -5.89 -26.57 -13.90
N GLN A 34 -6.97 -27.30 -13.62
CA GLN A 34 -7.98 -26.88 -12.64
C GLN A 34 -7.41 -26.81 -11.22
N TRP A 35 -6.58 -27.79 -10.82
CA TRP A 35 -5.92 -27.81 -9.52
C TRP A 35 -4.92 -26.66 -9.36
N VAL A 36 -4.05 -26.47 -10.34
CA VAL A 36 -3.09 -25.35 -10.38
C VAL A 36 -3.83 -24.02 -10.39
N GLY A 37 -4.93 -23.90 -11.12
CA GLY A 37 -5.77 -22.70 -11.14
C GLY A 37 -6.37 -22.39 -9.77
N LYS A 38 -6.88 -23.39 -9.04
CA LYS A 38 -7.37 -23.24 -7.67
C LYS A 38 -6.26 -22.81 -6.72
N ALA A 39 -5.10 -23.49 -6.79
CA ALA A 39 -3.94 -23.14 -5.98
C ALA A 39 -3.46 -21.70 -6.25
N ARG A 40 -3.45 -21.27 -7.52
CA ARG A 40 -3.08 -19.90 -7.89
C ARG A 40 -4.06 -18.86 -7.39
N ARG A 41 -5.37 -19.11 -7.46
CA ARG A 41 -6.38 -18.22 -6.88
C ARG A 41 -6.22 -18.10 -5.37
N MET A 42 -6.04 -19.23 -4.70
CA MET A 42 -5.80 -19.28 -3.27
C MET A 42 -4.53 -18.53 -2.88
N ALA A 43 -3.42 -18.75 -3.59
CA ALA A 43 -2.16 -18.01 -3.41
C ALA A 43 -2.33 -16.50 -3.66
N SER A 44 -3.18 -16.10 -4.61
CA SER A 44 -3.51 -14.69 -4.84
C SER A 44 -4.18 -14.07 -3.61
N HIS A 45 -5.13 -14.76 -2.98
CA HIS A 45 -5.78 -14.28 -1.75
C HIS A 45 -4.80 -14.21 -0.57
N PHE A 46 -3.91 -15.21 -0.43
CA PHE A 46 -2.85 -15.16 0.57
C PHE A 46 -1.88 -14.01 0.34
N ARG A 47 -1.51 -13.73 -0.91
CA ARG A 47 -0.65 -12.61 -1.24
C ARG A 47 -1.30 -11.28 -0.90
N SER A 48 -2.59 -11.11 -1.20
CA SER A 48 -3.34 -9.93 -0.77
C SER A 48 -3.42 -9.78 0.76
N GLY A 49 -3.57 -10.89 1.49
CA GLY A 49 -3.55 -10.87 2.96
C GLY A 49 -2.17 -10.56 3.55
N ILE A 50 -1.09 -11.05 2.92
CA ILE A 50 0.29 -10.72 3.31
C ILE A 50 0.61 -9.27 2.97
N ASP A 51 0.21 -8.76 1.79
CA ASP A 51 0.42 -7.36 1.41
C ASP A 51 -0.27 -6.41 2.42
N GLU A 52 -1.46 -6.77 2.92
CA GLU A 52 -2.14 -6.02 3.98
C GLU A 52 -1.37 -6.07 5.31
N MET A 53 -0.88 -7.24 5.73
CA MET A 53 -0.07 -7.36 6.95
C MET A 53 1.27 -6.61 6.83
N VAL A 54 1.95 -6.73 5.70
CA VAL A 54 3.21 -6.02 5.43
C VAL A 54 2.97 -4.52 5.47
N ARG A 55 1.89 -4.03 4.87
CA ARG A 55 1.53 -2.62 4.93
C ARG A 55 1.26 -2.16 6.36
N GLN A 56 0.64 -3.00 7.20
CA GLN A 56 0.48 -2.70 8.62
C GLN A 56 1.82 -2.67 9.36
N SER A 57 2.73 -3.62 9.10
CA SER A 57 4.06 -3.61 9.71
C SER A 57 4.92 -2.42 9.25
N GLU A 58 4.84 -2.02 7.98
CA GLU A 58 5.49 -0.80 7.48
C GLU A 58 4.95 0.46 8.18
N LEU A 59 3.63 0.52 8.44
CA LEU A 59 3.00 1.63 9.15
C LEU A 59 3.43 1.70 10.63
N GLU A 60 3.50 0.56 11.32
CA GLU A 60 3.99 0.51 12.71
C GLU A 60 5.46 0.96 12.81
N GLU A 61 6.32 0.55 11.87
CA GLU A 61 7.71 0.99 11.83
C GLU A 61 7.85 2.48 11.51
N LEU A 62 7.01 3.01 10.62
CA LEU A 62 6.95 4.44 10.29
C LEU A 62 6.52 5.28 11.50
N GLU A 63 5.48 4.85 12.21
CA GLU A 63 4.96 5.54 13.40
C GLU A 63 6.01 5.56 14.53
N LYS A 64 6.74 4.46 14.71
CA LYS A 64 7.83 4.37 15.69
C LYS A 64 8.99 5.31 15.34
N LYS A 65 9.40 5.37 14.07
CA LYS A 65 10.41 6.33 13.60
C LYS A 65 9.97 7.78 13.81
N TRP A 66 8.71 8.10 13.49
CA TRP A 66 8.17 9.44 13.71
C TRP A 66 8.12 9.82 15.19
N ALA A 67 7.75 8.89 16.07
CA ALA A 67 7.76 9.13 17.51
C ALA A 67 9.17 9.39 18.04
N GLU A 68 10.17 8.61 17.60
CA GLU A 68 11.58 8.81 17.94
C GLU A 68 12.13 10.14 17.40
N ASP A 69 11.84 10.47 16.14
CA ASP A 69 12.23 11.73 15.50
C ASP A 69 11.58 12.92 16.21
N ASN A 70 10.28 12.88 16.51
CA ASN A 70 9.58 13.95 17.21
C ASN A 70 10.12 14.13 18.64
N ALA A 71 10.40 13.03 19.35
CA ALA A 71 11.02 13.08 20.67
C ALA A 71 12.44 13.68 20.62
N ARG A 72 13.22 13.40 19.57
CA ARG A 72 14.53 14.04 19.34
C ARG A 72 14.35 15.54 19.09
N ILE A 73 13.44 15.94 18.20
CA ILE A 73 13.15 17.34 17.90
C ILE A 73 12.72 18.09 19.17
N MET A 74 11.86 17.51 20.01
CA MET A 74 11.43 18.13 21.28
C MET A 74 12.56 18.25 22.31
N ARG A 75 13.55 17.36 22.29
CA ARG A 75 14.77 17.49 23.12
C ARG A 75 15.72 18.56 22.62
N GLU A 76 15.90 18.66 21.31
CA GLU A 76 16.81 19.61 20.66
C GLU A 76 16.21 21.03 20.58
N HIS A 77 14.90 21.11 20.41
CA HIS A 77 14.10 22.33 20.39
C HIS A 77 12.96 22.17 21.42
N PRO A 78 13.19 22.51 22.70
CA PRO A 78 12.10 22.61 23.65
C PRO A 78 11.06 23.58 23.07
N PRO A 79 9.75 23.27 23.12
CA PRO A 79 8.73 24.22 22.69
C PRO A 79 8.87 25.45 23.57
N VAL A 80 9.53 26.46 23.04
CA VAL A 80 9.56 27.79 23.63
C VAL A 80 8.09 28.18 23.69
N ARG A 81 7.56 28.41 24.89
CA ARG A 81 6.25 29.01 25.10
C ARG A 81 6.32 30.45 24.59
N GLU A 82 6.38 30.63 23.28
CA GLU A 82 6.42 31.94 22.65
C GLU A 82 5.04 32.63 22.77
N TYR A 83 4.00 31.87 23.13
CA TYR A 83 2.69 32.36 23.53
C TYR A 83 2.64 33.03 24.91
N ASP A 84 3.61 32.80 25.81
CA ASP A 84 3.66 33.50 27.11
C ASP A 84 4.21 34.94 26.97
N SER A 85 4.80 35.28 25.82
CA SER A 85 5.42 36.58 25.54
C SER A 85 4.60 37.51 24.64
N LEU A 86 3.44 37.08 24.15
CA LEU A 86 2.54 37.96 23.40
C LEU A 86 1.67 38.75 24.39
N PRO A 87 1.73 40.10 24.40
CA PRO A 87 0.76 40.88 25.16
C PRO A 87 -0.66 40.54 24.70
N PRO A 88 -1.67 40.52 25.61
CA PRO A 88 -3.06 40.26 25.24
C PRO A 88 -3.49 41.12 24.05
N PRO A 89 -4.34 40.62 23.15
CA PRO A 89 -4.78 41.31 21.93
C PRO A 89 -5.59 42.61 22.17
N ASP A 90 -5.59 43.16 23.38
CA ASP A 90 -6.44 44.27 23.81
C ASP A 90 -5.72 45.63 23.90
N ALA A 91 -4.43 45.71 23.51
CA ALA A 91 -3.65 46.96 23.63
C ALA A 91 -3.57 47.81 22.35
N ALA A 92 -4.17 47.39 21.23
CA ALA A 92 -4.10 48.14 19.97
C ALA A 92 -5.49 48.40 19.37
N SER A 93 -5.93 49.64 19.58
CA SER A 93 -6.79 50.43 18.67
C SER A 93 -8.30 50.34 18.90
N LYS A 94 -8.76 51.41 19.55
CA LYS A 94 -10.13 51.90 19.72
C LYS A 94 -10.96 51.85 18.41
N PRO A 95 -12.31 51.83 18.51
CA PRO A 95 -13.19 51.75 17.35
C PRO A 95 -13.11 53.05 16.55
N THR A 96 -12.88 52.95 15.24
CA THR A 96 -13.11 54.05 14.30
C THR A 96 -14.01 53.53 13.18
N ASP A 97 -15.27 53.93 13.31
CA ASP A 97 -16.43 53.99 12.40
C ASP A 97 -16.63 53.05 11.18
N PRO A 98 -17.91 52.75 10.86
CA PRO A 98 -18.28 51.69 9.93
C PRO A 98 -18.25 52.17 8.47
N ILE A 99 -17.52 51.46 7.62
CA ILE A 99 -17.70 51.60 6.16
C ILE A 99 -18.83 50.66 5.75
N ASP A 100 -20.01 51.24 5.62
CA ASP A 100 -21.26 50.66 5.14
C ASP A 100 -21.16 50.35 3.62
N PRO A 101 -21.28 49.09 3.17
CA PRO A 101 -21.39 48.76 1.76
C PRO A 101 -22.85 48.45 1.39
N LYS A 102 -23.82 49.26 1.84
CA LYS A 102 -25.13 49.35 1.18
C LYS A 102 -25.12 50.48 0.15
N ALA A 103 -24.37 50.26 -0.95
CA ALA A 103 -24.61 50.98 -2.20
C ALA A 103 -25.67 50.20 -2.99
N GLU A 104 -26.87 50.77 -2.99
CA GLU A 104 -28.07 50.37 -3.72
C GLU A 104 -27.81 50.28 -5.25
N PRO A 105 -28.50 49.39 -5.99
CA PRO A 105 -28.36 49.30 -7.44
C PRO A 105 -29.07 50.48 -8.12
N LEU A 106 -28.48 51.01 -9.20
CA LEU A 106 -29.08 52.04 -10.05
C LEU A 106 -29.45 51.46 -11.43
N PRO A 107 -30.46 52.04 -12.12
CA PRO A 107 -31.41 51.35 -13.00
C PRO A 107 -30.88 50.90 -14.36
#